data_AF-S4YAQ0-F1
#
_entry.id   AF-S4YAQ0-F1
#
_cell.length_a   1.000
_cell.length_b   1.000
_cell.length_c   1.000
_cell.angle_alpha   90.00
_cell.angle_beta   90.00
_cell.angle_gamma   90.00
#
_symmetry.space_group_name_H-M   'P 1'
#
loop_
_entity.id
_entity.type
_entity.pdbx_description
1 polymer ?
#
loop_
_entity_poly.entity_id
_entity_poly.type
_entity_poly.pdbx_seq_one_letter_code
_entity_poly.pdbx_strand_id
1 'polypeptide(L)'
;MAGVDVGGGERRARNSDINMIPFIDLLMVTIAFLLITAVWVSSSRLKTSAEAPAAAGCGEECQKEPLKTMHVHVGEDRFNLVWKQGGTVLSEVSVPKHAVEIGAAGASAIRYRELGDAIQREWERSGEHRAPSDRRADQAVLHSDDKTPFRELVAVLDAINAPRRTVLLDDGRSIEMPAFLATFSAR
;
A
#
# COMPACT_ATOMS: atom_id res chain seq x y z
N MET A 1 -55.06 -39.07 43.92
CA MET A 1 -55.10 -37.72 44.54
C MET A 1 -53.93 -37.62 45.50
N ALA A 2 -52.94 -36.79 45.19
CA ALA A 2 -51.92 -36.38 46.14
C ALA A 2 -51.54 -34.95 45.77
N GLY A 3 -52.36 -34.01 46.25
CA GLY A 3 -52.08 -32.58 46.14
C GLY A 3 -50.84 -32.29 46.96
N VAL A 4 -49.82 -31.73 46.32
CA VAL A 4 -48.68 -31.16 47.03
C VAL A 4 -49.14 -29.80 47.54
N ASP A 5 -49.24 -29.71 48.86
CA ASP A 5 -49.45 -28.49 49.62
C ASP A 5 -48.30 -27.52 49.33
N VAL A 6 -48.61 -26.34 48.77
CA VAL A 6 -47.68 -25.22 48.71
C VAL A 6 -47.62 -24.55 50.09
N GLY A 7 -46.96 -25.23 51.02
CA GLY A 7 -46.68 -24.76 52.36
C GLY A 7 -45.72 -23.56 52.34
N GLY A 8 -46.27 -22.39 52.70
CA GLY A 8 -45.61 -21.23 53.33
C GLY A 8 -44.11 -21.05 53.11
N GLY A 9 -43.71 -20.61 51.92
CA GLY A 9 -42.38 -20.04 51.67
C GLY A 9 -42.50 -18.54 51.49
N GLU A 10 -41.98 -17.75 52.43
CA GLU A 10 -41.77 -16.31 52.25
C GLU A 10 -41.00 -16.13 50.93
N ARG A 11 -41.65 -15.52 49.93
CA ARG A 11 -41.06 -15.30 48.61
C ARG A 11 -39.90 -14.33 48.76
N ARG A 12 -38.71 -14.87 49.00
CA ARG A 12 -37.45 -14.11 49.00
C ARG A 12 -37.32 -13.46 47.63
N ALA A 13 -37.31 -12.12 47.61
CA ALA A 13 -37.17 -11.36 46.38
C ALA A 13 -35.89 -11.80 45.65
N ARG A 14 -36.04 -12.34 44.43
CA ARG A 14 -34.92 -12.73 43.54
C ARG A 14 -34.34 -11.53 42.79
N ASN A 15 -34.34 -10.35 43.41
CA ASN A 15 -33.63 -9.21 42.86
C ASN A 15 -32.19 -9.31 43.36
N SER A 16 -31.32 -9.87 42.53
CA SER A 16 -29.89 -9.86 42.76
C SER A 16 -29.33 -8.64 42.05
N ASP A 17 -28.97 -7.61 42.80
CA ASP A 17 -28.24 -6.46 42.26
C ASP A 17 -26.89 -6.94 41.73
N ILE A 18 -26.66 -6.78 40.43
CA ILE A 18 -25.42 -7.22 39.79
C ILE A 18 -24.34 -6.17 40.04
N ASN A 19 -23.14 -6.60 40.43
CA ASN A 19 -22.02 -5.69 40.61
C ASN A 19 -21.58 -5.15 39.24
N MET A 20 -22.01 -3.92 38.89
CA MET A 20 -21.70 -3.33 37.59
C MET A 20 -20.23 -2.94 37.44
N ILE A 21 -19.54 -2.65 38.55
CA ILE A 21 -18.13 -2.23 38.55
C ILE A 21 -17.21 -3.26 37.86
N PRO A 22 -17.20 -4.55 38.25
CA PRO A 22 -16.37 -5.57 37.58
C PRO A 22 -16.81 -5.87 36.15
N PHE A 23 -18.09 -5.69 35.80
CA PHE A 23 -18.58 -5.90 34.43
C PHE A 23 -18.10 -4.80 33.48
N ILE A 24 -18.06 -3.56 33.95
CA ILE A 24 -17.53 -2.42 33.19
C ILE A 24 -16.03 -2.59 32.93
N ASP A 25 -15.27 -3.07 33.91
CA ASP A 25 -13.83 -3.32 33.76
C ASP A 25 -13.54 -4.38 32.68
N LEU A 26 -14.29 -5.49 32.71
CA LEU A 26 -14.21 -6.54 31.67
C LEU A 26 -14.53 -5.99 30.26
N LEU A 27 -15.59 -5.19 30.14
CA LEU A 27 -15.97 -4.59 28.86
C LEU A 27 -14.96 -3.55 28.37
N MET A 28 -14.39 -2.74 29.27
CA MET A 28 -13.42 -1.71 28.90
C MET A 28 -12.10 -2.34 28.40
N VAL A 29 -11.60 -3.38 29.07
CA VAL A 29 -10.38 -4.10 28.66
C VAL A 29 -10.57 -4.78 27.30
N THR A 30 -11.73 -5.39 27.06
CA THR A 30 -12.02 -6.04 25.76
C THR A 30 -12.14 -5.04 24.61
N ILE A 31 -12.75 -3.87 24.83
CA ILE A 31 -12.80 -2.78 23.83
C ILE A 31 -11.40 -2.25 23.53
N ALA A 32 -10.55 -2.05 24.56
CA ALA A 32 -9.17 -1.60 24.36
C ALA A 32 -8.36 -2.60 23.52
N PHE A 33 -8.53 -3.90 23.77
CA PHE A 33 -7.89 -4.96 22.99
C PHE A 33 -8.32 -4.95 21.51
N LEU A 34 -9.62 -4.81 21.23
CA LEU A 34 -10.15 -4.73 19.87
C LEU A 34 -9.65 -3.49 19.11
N LEU A 35 -9.54 -2.35 19.79
CA LEU A 35 -9.05 -1.12 19.17
C LEU A 35 -7.56 -1.18 18.83
N ILE A 36 -6.72 -1.75 19.72
CA ILE A 36 -5.28 -1.93 19.47
C ILE A 36 -5.06 -2.87 18.28
N THR A 37 -5.78 -4.00 18.23
CA THR A 37 -5.62 -5.00 17.16
C THR A 37 -6.22 -4.55 15.82
N ALA A 38 -7.26 -3.71 15.82
CA ALA A 38 -7.82 -3.13 14.59
C ALA A 38 -6.82 -2.24 13.84
N VAL A 39 -5.98 -1.48 14.56
CA VAL A 39 -4.94 -0.64 13.94
C VAL A 39 -3.93 -1.48 13.16
N TRP A 40 -3.58 -2.67 13.66
CA TRP A 40 -2.66 -3.57 12.97
C TRP A 40 -3.21 -4.10 11.63
N VAL A 41 -4.53 -4.23 11.49
CA VAL A 41 -5.14 -4.64 10.20
C VAL A 41 -4.94 -3.57 9.12
N SER A 42 -4.86 -2.28 9.51
CA SER A 42 -4.71 -1.19 8.54
C SER A 42 -3.30 -1.09 7.93
N SER A 43 -2.28 -1.66 8.59
CA SER A 43 -0.89 -1.63 8.12
C SER A 43 -0.56 -2.68 7.03
N SER A 44 -1.51 -3.54 6.65
CA SER A 44 -1.33 -4.57 5.61
C SER A 44 -1.55 -4.08 4.17
N ARG A 45 -1.79 -2.78 3.96
CA ARG A 45 -2.15 -2.21 2.64
C ARG A 45 -0.97 -1.94 1.69
N LEU A 46 0.16 -2.63 1.84
CA LEU A 46 1.05 -2.82 0.70
C LEU A 46 0.35 -3.79 -0.24
N LYS A 47 -0.30 -3.27 -1.29
CA LYS A 47 -0.82 -4.09 -2.39
C LYS A 47 0.38 -4.72 -3.11
N THR A 48 0.88 -5.84 -2.61
CA THR A 48 1.82 -6.71 -3.31
C THR A 48 1.01 -7.58 -4.26
N SER A 49 0.57 -7.02 -5.40
CA SER A 49 0.11 -7.87 -6.49
C SER A 49 1.35 -8.52 -7.10
N ALA A 50 1.62 -9.76 -6.71
CA ALA A 50 2.44 -10.64 -7.54
C ALA A 50 1.64 -10.84 -8.82
N GLU A 51 2.07 -10.20 -9.91
CA GLU A 51 1.59 -10.49 -11.26
C GLU A 51 2.07 -11.90 -11.61
N ALA A 52 1.42 -12.91 -11.04
CA ALA A 52 1.59 -14.28 -11.45
C ALA A 52 1.15 -14.33 -12.93
N PRO A 53 1.92 -15.01 -13.81
CA PRO A 53 1.50 -15.22 -15.19
C PRO A 53 0.07 -15.75 -15.17
N ALA A 54 -0.83 -15.06 -15.89
CA ALA A 54 -2.27 -15.32 -15.85
C ALA A 54 -2.54 -16.83 -15.86
N ALA A 55 -3.09 -17.33 -14.75
CA ALA A 55 -3.65 -18.67 -14.70
C ALA A 55 -4.72 -18.73 -15.80
N ALA A 56 -4.60 -19.73 -16.69
CA ALA A 56 -5.57 -19.98 -17.75
C ALA A 56 -6.98 -20.08 -17.13
N GLY A 57 -7.82 -19.07 -17.35
CA GLY A 57 -9.14 -19.02 -16.72
C GLY A 57 -9.90 -17.69 -16.81
N CYS A 58 -9.28 -16.60 -17.28
CA CYS A 58 -10.02 -15.38 -17.56
C CYS A 58 -10.69 -15.51 -18.95
N GLY A 59 -12.03 -15.43 -18.98
CA GLY A 59 -12.83 -15.43 -20.21
C GLY A 59 -12.60 -14.20 -21.11
N GLU A 60 -13.57 -13.88 -21.97
CA GLU A 60 -13.48 -12.82 -23.01
C GLU A 60 -13.23 -11.37 -22.51
N GLU A 61 -13.12 -11.16 -21.20
CA GLU A 61 -12.79 -9.87 -20.56
C GLU A 61 -11.36 -9.81 -20.01
N CYS A 62 -10.46 -10.69 -20.47
CA CYS A 62 -9.02 -10.49 -20.28
C CYS A 62 -8.62 -9.15 -20.93
N GLN A 63 -7.99 -8.24 -20.17
CA GLN A 63 -7.55 -6.94 -20.68
C GLN A 63 -6.82 -7.14 -22.01
N LYS A 64 -7.38 -6.57 -23.08
CA LYS A 64 -7.09 -6.94 -24.46
C LYS A 64 -5.65 -6.62 -24.89
N GLU A 65 -4.97 -5.75 -24.14
CA GLU A 65 -3.55 -5.48 -24.24
C GLU A 65 -2.98 -5.32 -22.82
N PRO A 66 -1.81 -5.91 -22.52
CA PRO A 66 -1.18 -5.69 -21.23
C PRO A 66 -0.82 -4.21 -21.08
N LEU A 67 -1.12 -3.63 -19.92
CA LEU A 67 -0.79 -2.25 -19.58
C LEU A 67 0.73 -2.04 -19.59
N LYS A 68 1.15 -0.80 -19.85
CA LYS A 68 2.56 -0.43 -19.71
C LYS A 68 2.93 -0.32 -18.24
N THR A 69 3.96 -1.05 -17.84
CA THR A 69 4.46 -1.08 -16.47
C THR A 69 5.94 -0.73 -16.45
N MET A 70 6.32 0.17 -15.56
CA MET A 70 7.71 0.54 -15.36
C MET A 70 8.35 -0.36 -14.31
N HIS A 71 9.40 -1.09 -14.66
CA HIS A 71 10.19 -1.87 -13.72
C HIS A 71 11.41 -1.08 -13.28
N VAL A 72 11.61 -0.94 -11.98
CA VAL A 72 12.77 -0.30 -11.38
C VAL A 72 13.61 -1.37 -10.71
N HIS A 73 14.76 -1.69 -11.28
CA HIS A 73 15.71 -2.64 -10.72
C HIS A 73 16.79 -1.91 -9.93
N VAL A 74 16.93 -2.26 -8.66
CA VAL A 74 18.01 -1.77 -7.79
C VAL A 74 19.22 -2.70 -7.94
N GLY A 75 20.27 -2.21 -8.58
CA GLY A 75 21.59 -2.87 -8.60
C GLY A 75 22.55 -2.27 -7.57
N GLU A 76 23.76 -2.82 -7.52
CA GLU A 76 24.81 -2.39 -6.60
C GLU A 76 25.22 -0.92 -6.87
N ASP A 77 25.59 -0.61 -8.12
CA ASP A 77 26.10 0.71 -8.52
C ASP A 77 25.12 1.54 -9.36
N ARG A 78 24.05 0.94 -9.85
CA ARG A 78 23.13 1.57 -10.82
C ARG A 78 21.70 1.06 -10.69
N PHE A 79 20.77 1.93 -11.05
CA PHE A 79 19.36 1.61 -11.21
C PHE A 79 19.07 1.35 -12.69
N ASN A 80 18.33 0.28 -12.99
CA ASN A 80 17.84 0.04 -14.35
C ASN A 80 16.33 0.24 -14.38
N LEU A 81 15.90 1.23 -15.17
CA LEU A 81 14.51 1.54 -15.44
C LEU A 81 14.12 0.83 -16.74
N VAL A 82 13.15 -0.07 -16.69
CA VAL A 82 12.73 -0.88 -17.84
C VAL A 82 11.22 -0.75 -18.01
N TRP A 83 10.78 -0.07 -19.07
CA TRP A 83 9.37 -0.08 -19.43
C TRP A 83 9.03 -1.37 -20.17
N LYS A 84 7.97 -2.04 -19.71
CA LYS A 84 7.47 -3.25 -20.34
C LYS A 84 5.99 -3.11 -20.66
N GLN A 85 5.59 -3.78 -21.73
CA GLN A 85 4.18 -3.99 -22.05
C GLN A 85 4.00 -5.50 -22.26
N GLY A 86 3.44 -6.16 -21.24
CA GLY A 86 3.43 -7.62 -21.17
C GLY A 86 4.84 -8.20 -21.16
N GLY A 87 5.16 -9.02 -22.17
CA GLY A 87 6.49 -9.64 -22.32
C GLY A 87 7.53 -8.78 -23.04
N THR A 88 7.15 -7.65 -23.63
CA THR A 88 8.02 -6.85 -24.50
C THR A 88 8.65 -5.69 -23.73
N VAL A 89 9.96 -5.50 -23.86
CA VAL A 89 10.67 -4.31 -23.35
C VAL A 89 10.54 -3.17 -24.35
N LEU A 90 9.97 -2.05 -23.91
CA LEU A 90 9.77 -0.84 -24.73
C LEU A 90 10.95 0.13 -24.63
N SER A 91 11.44 0.36 -23.42
CA SER A 91 12.62 1.18 -23.18
C SER A 91 13.39 0.66 -21.98
N GLU A 92 14.70 0.87 -22.02
CA GLU A 92 15.61 0.59 -20.92
C GLU A 92 16.54 1.78 -20.76
N VAL A 93 16.66 2.27 -19.53
CA VAL A 93 17.55 3.38 -19.15
C VAL A 93 18.28 2.99 -17.88
N SER A 94 19.58 3.21 -17.86
CA SER A 94 20.39 2.97 -16.68
C SER A 94 20.87 4.26 -16.05
N VAL A 95 20.67 4.39 -14.75
CA VAL A 95 20.95 5.59 -13.96
C VAL A 95 21.99 5.24 -12.89
N PRO A 96 23.09 5.99 -12.77
CA PRO A 96 24.08 5.75 -11.72
C PRO A 96 23.51 6.04 -10.32
N LYS A 97 23.97 5.30 -9.32
CA LYS A 97 23.50 5.40 -7.94
C LYS A 97 24.25 6.50 -7.18
N HIS A 98 23.86 7.75 -7.39
CA HIS A 98 24.40 8.89 -6.64
C HIS A 98 23.50 9.26 -5.46
N ALA A 99 23.90 8.83 -4.26
CA ALA A 99 23.21 9.15 -3.02
C ALA A 99 23.53 10.58 -2.57
N VAL A 100 22.49 11.36 -2.27
CA VAL A 100 22.62 12.67 -1.61
C VAL A 100 22.01 12.55 -0.21
N GLU A 101 22.80 12.77 0.82
CA GLU A 101 22.31 12.81 2.20
C GLU A 101 21.64 14.17 2.48
N ILE A 102 20.42 14.12 3.01
CA ILE A 102 19.60 15.28 3.34
C ILE A 102 19.18 15.15 4.81
N GLY A 103 19.59 16.10 5.63
CA GLY A 103 19.18 16.18 7.04
C GLY A 103 20.13 17.00 7.91
N ALA A 104 19.64 17.46 9.06
CA ALA A 104 20.47 17.99 10.14
C ALA A 104 20.88 16.85 11.09
N ALA A 105 22.00 17.04 11.80
CA ALA A 105 22.61 16.04 12.69
C ALA A 105 21.58 15.33 13.57
N GLY A 106 21.32 14.04 13.28
CA GLY A 106 20.37 13.19 14.01
C GLY A 106 19.29 12.51 13.14
N ALA A 107 18.98 13.04 11.95
CA ALA A 107 17.99 12.46 11.04
C ALA A 107 18.41 12.63 9.56
N SER A 108 19.48 11.94 9.16
CA SER A 108 19.96 11.92 7.77
C SER A 108 19.15 10.93 6.92
N ALA A 109 18.45 11.44 5.91
CA ALA A 109 17.79 10.63 4.88
C ALA A 109 18.61 10.61 3.59
N ILE A 110 18.61 9.49 2.88
CA ILE A 110 19.24 9.40 1.55
C ILE A 110 18.20 9.79 0.49
N ARG A 111 18.63 10.50 -0.55
CA ARG A 111 17.81 10.77 -1.72
C ARG A 111 18.59 10.54 -3.01
N TYR A 112 17.92 9.98 -4.00
CA TYR A 112 18.43 9.79 -5.35
C TYR A 112 17.75 10.79 -6.31
N ARG A 113 18.31 12.00 -6.44
CA ARG A 113 17.71 13.05 -7.30
C ARG A 113 17.74 12.68 -8.78
N GLU A 114 18.88 12.19 -9.26
CA GLU A 114 19.05 11.78 -10.65
C GLU A 114 18.09 10.67 -11.05
N LEU A 115 17.77 9.76 -10.11
CA LEU A 115 16.77 8.72 -10.30
C LEU A 115 15.37 9.31 -10.47
N GLY A 116 14.97 10.22 -9.59
CA GLY A 116 13.68 10.91 -9.69
C GLY A 116 13.52 11.65 -11.02
N ASP A 117 14.57 12.37 -11.44
CA ASP A 117 14.57 13.10 -12.71
C ASP A 117 14.51 12.15 -13.93
N ALA A 118 15.19 11.01 -13.85
CA ALA A 118 15.13 9.99 -14.90
C ALA A 118 13.75 9.34 -15.00
N ILE A 119 13.13 9.03 -13.86
CA ILE A 119 11.76 8.49 -13.80
C ILE A 119 10.75 9.50 -14.36
N GLN A 120 10.90 10.80 -14.02
CA GLN A 120 10.05 11.86 -14.57
C GLN A 120 10.13 11.89 -16.11
N ARG A 121 11.34 11.91 -16.67
CA ARG A 121 11.54 11.92 -18.13
C ARG A 121 10.94 10.69 -18.81
N GLU A 122 11.14 9.51 -18.22
CA GLU A 122 10.59 8.28 -18.78
C GLU A 122 9.06 8.23 -18.66
N TRP A 123 8.46 8.76 -17.59
CA TRP A 123 7.01 8.90 -17.47
C TRP A 123 6.42 9.86 -18.51
N GLU A 124 7.05 11.01 -18.75
CA GLU A 124 6.62 11.95 -19.78
C GLU A 124 6.70 11.36 -21.20
N ARG A 125 7.62 10.41 -21.43
CA ARG A 125 7.79 9.76 -22.73
C ARG A 125 6.85 8.56 -22.93
N SER A 126 6.73 7.71 -21.93
CA SER A 126 6.12 6.37 -22.06
C SER A 126 4.81 6.21 -21.27
N GLY A 127 4.50 7.12 -20.34
CA GLY A 127 3.32 7.08 -19.48
C GLY A 127 2.00 7.18 -20.25
N GLU A 128 1.04 6.35 -19.84
CA GLU A 128 -0.24 6.16 -20.52
C GLU A 128 -1.33 7.03 -19.88
N HIS A 129 -1.33 7.12 -18.55
CA HIS A 129 -2.39 7.77 -17.77
C HIS A 129 -2.07 9.23 -17.37
N ARG A 130 -1.84 10.09 -18.38
CA ARG A 130 -1.46 11.51 -18.18
C ARG A 130 -2.61 12.51 -18.27
N ALA A 131 -3.73 12.13 -18.87
CA ALA A 131 -4.85 13.04 -19.06
C ALA A 131 -5.48 13.43 -17.71
N PRO A 132 -5.86 14.70 -17.50
CA PRO A 132 -6.47 15.12 -16.22
C PRO A 132 -7.81 14.44 -15.91
N SER A 133 -8.50 13.94 -16.93
CA SER A 133 -9.73 13.16 -16.77
C SER A 133 -9.48 11.69 -16.39
N ASP A 134 -8.25 11.19 -16.58
CA ASP A 134 -7.89 9.83 -16.24
C ASP A 134 -7.58 9.70 -14.76
N ARG A 135 -8.30 8.83 -14.06
CA ARG A 135 -8.09 8.59 -12.63
C ARG A 135 -7.10 7.48 -12.36
N ARG A 136 -6.77 6.65 -13.36
CA ARG A 136 -5.83 5.55 -13.20
C ARG A 136 -4.41 6.12 -13.12
N ALA A 137 -3.59 5.48 -12.31
CA ALA A 137 -2.16 5.78 -12.23
C ALA A 137 -1.41 4.72 -13.04
N ASP A 138 -0.27 5.09 -13.62
CA ASP A 138 0.63 4.13 -14.24
C ASP A 138 1.22 3.21 -13.16
N GLN A 139 1.62 1.99 -13.52
CA GLN A 139 2.16 1.05 -12.53
C GLN A 139 3.68 1.09 -12.55
N ALA A 140 4.29 1.14 -11.36
CA ALA A 140 5.73 0.98 -11.17
C ALA A 140 6.00 -0.23 -10.28
N VAL A 141 6.88 -1.15 -10.71
CA VAL A 141 7.29 -2.32 -9.93
C VAL A 141 8.73 -2.17 -9.52
N LEU A 142 8.98 -2.09 -8.21
CA LEU A 142 10.31 -2.05 -7.62
C LEU A 142 10.84 -3.48 -7.42
N HIS A 143 11.99 -3.77 -7.99
CA HIS A 143 12.75 -5.00 -7.81
C HIS A 143 14.03 -4.68 -7.03
N SER A 144 14.20 -5.32 -5.89
CA SER A 144 15.44 -5.26 -5.11
C SER A 144 15.86 -6.65 -4.67
N ASP A 145 17.13 -6.79 -4.29
CA ASP A 145 17.61 -7.97 -3.58
C ASP A 145 17.28 -7.89 -2.08
N ASP A 146 17.51 -8.99 -1.37
CA ASP A 146 17.34 -9.10 0.09
C ASP A 146 18.43 -8.34 0.88
N LYS A 147 19.48 -7.89 0.22
CA LYS A 147 20.63 -7.22 0.85
C LYS A 147 20.49 -5.70 0.86
N THR A 148 19.61 -5.15 0.03
CA THR A 148 19.41 -3.72 -0.11
C THR A 148 18.91 -3.14 1.21
N PRO A 149 19.63 -2.18 1.82
CA PRO A 149 19.22 -1.57 3.08
C PRO A 149 17.86 -0.88 2.95
N PHE A 150 17.01 -0.99 3.98
CA PHE A 150 15.66 -0.41 3.96
C PHE A 150 15.66 1.11 3.68
N ARG A 151 16.63 1.86 4.20
CA ARG A 151 16.78 3.31 3.94
C ARG A 151 16.94 3.62 2.44
N GLU A 152 17.55 2.73 1.68
CA GLU A 152 17.73 2.90 0.24
C GLU A 152 16.45 2.58 -0.51
N LEU A 153 15.71 1.55 -0.08
CA LEU A 153 14.39 1.23 -0.64
C LEU A 153 13.43 2.40 -0.47
N VAL A 154 13.41 3.03 0.70
CA VAL A 154 12.61 4.24 0.95
C VAL A 154 13.02 5.37 0.01
N ALA A 155 14.33 5.62 -0.15
CA ALA A 155 14.82 6.64 -1.06
C ALA A 155 14.45 6.39 -2.53
N VAL A 156 14.38 5.12 -2.95
CA VAL A 156 13.92 4.73 -4.29
C VAL A 156 12.41 4.91 -4.43
N LEU A 157 11.62 4.53 -3.42
CA LEU A 157 10.17 4.76 -3.41
C LEU A 157 9.83 6.25 -3.44
N ASP A 158 10.61 7.09 -2.76
CA ASP A 158 10.49 8.54 -2.83
C ASP A 158 10.77 9.05 -4.25
N ALA A 159 11.78 8.49 -4.94
CA ALA A 159 12.08 8.83 -6.32
C ALA A 159 10.97 8.39 -7.29
N ILE A 160 10.36 7.22 -7.09
CA ILE A 160 9.20 6.75 -7.87
C ILE A 160 7.97 7.63 -7.64
N ASN A 161 7.82 8.20 -6.44
CA ASN A 161 6.73 9.13 -6.10
C ASN A 161 7.00 10.59 -6.49
N ALA A 162 8.19 10.90 -7.03
CA ALA A 162 8.55 12.26 -7.43
C ALA A 162 7.64 12.80 -8.57
N PRO A 163 7.31 12.01 -9.62
CA PRO A 163 6.38 12.45 -10.64
C PRO A 163 4.97 12.65 -10.11
N ARG A 164 4.44 13.85 -10.35
CA ARG A 164 3.08 14.26 -9.98
C ARG A 164 2.26 14.52 -11.23
N ARG A 165 0.97 14.19 -11.15
CA ARG A 165 -0.03 14.46 -12.19
C ARG A 165 -1.23 15.18 -11.59
N THR A 166 -1.82 16.04 -12.39
CA THR A 166 -3.05 16.76 -12.03
C THR A 166 -4.26 15.93 -12.44
N VAL A 167 -5.17 15.66 -11.50
CA VAL A 167 -6.40 14.89 -11.74
C VAL A 167 -7.61 15.76 -11.43
N LEU A 168 -8.62 15.73 -12.30
CA LEU A 168 -9.90 16.39 -12.11
C LEU A 168 -10.87 15.45 -11.37
N LEU A 169 -11.39 15.94 -10.24
CA LEU A 169 -12.43 15.27 -9.46
C LEU A 169 -13.81 15.49 -10.10
N ASP A 170 -14.78 14.65 -9.72
CA ASP A 170 -16.19 14.80 -10.12
C ASP A 170 -16.75 16.19 -9.78
N ASP A 171 -16.26 16.80 -8.70
CA ASP A 171 -16.64 18.14 -8.26
C ASP A 171 -15.99 19.28 -9.07
N GLY A 172 -15.25 18.99 -10.14
CA GLY A 172 -14.53 19.98 -10.97
C GLY A 172 -13.25 20.55 -10.35
N ARG A 173 -12.85 20.09 -9.16
CA ARG A 173 -11.60 20.49 -8.49
C ARG A 173 -10.42 19.69 -9.05
N SER A 174 -9.27 20.35 -9.24
CA SER A 174 -8.02 19.69 -9.58
C SER A 174 -7.20 19.37 -8.33
N ILE A 175 -6.61 18.18 -8.29
CA ILE A 175 -5.66 17.77 -7.24
C ILE A 175 -4.40 17.19 -7.84
N GLU A 176 -3.27 17.37 -7.16
CA GLU A 176 -2.03 16.69 -7.52
C GLU A 176 -1.95 15.32 -6.85
N MET A 177 -1.76 14.29 -7.67
CA MET A 177 -1.58 12.91 -7.22
C MET A 177 -0.25 12.36 -7.77
N PRO A 178 0.34 11.35 -7.13
CA PRO A 178 1.45 10.60 -7.73
C PRO A 178 1.07 10.05 -9.10
N ALA A 179 2.02 10.10 -10.03
CA ALA A 179 1.83 9.52 -11.36
C ALA A 179 1.76 8.00 -11.33
N PHE A 180 2.51 7.40 -10.41
CA PHE A 180 2.66 5.96 -10.29
C PHE A 180 1.95 5.38 -9.08
N LEU A 181 1.44 4.17 -9.24
CA LEU A 181 1.16 3.25 -8.15
C LEU A 181 2.35 2.28 -8.04
N ALA A 182 3.09 2.39 -6.94
CA ALA A 182 4.27 1.56 -6.69
C ALA A 182 3.88 0.22 -6.06
N THR A 183 4.33 -0.88 -6.68
CA THR A 183 4.26 -2.24 -6.15
C THR A 183 5.67 -2.75 -5.91
N PHE A 184 5.85 -3.51 -4.84
CA PHE A 184 7.13 -4.15 -4.52
C PHE A 184 7.13 -5.60 -4.98
N SER A 185 8.19 -6.02 -5.65
CA SER A 185 8.46 -7.40 -6.02
C SER A 185 9.81 -7.81 -5.44
N ALA A 186 9.78 -8.66 -4.43
CA ALA A 186 10.98 -9.36 -3.97
C ALA A 186 11.35 -10.43 -5.00
N ARG A 187 12.65 -10.64 -5.21
CA ARG A 187 13.19 -11.75 -6.00
C ARG A 187 14.18 -12.55 -5.18
#